data_AF-A0A376GBU7-F1
#
_entry.id   AF-A0A376GBU7-F1
#
_cell.length_a   1.000
_cell.length_b   1.000
_cell.length_c   1.000
_cell.angle_alpha   90.00
_cell.angle_beta   90.00
_cell.angle_gamma   90.00
#
_symmetry.space_group_name_H-M   'P 1'
#
loop_
_entity.id
_entity.type
_entity.pdbx_description
1 polymer ?
#
loop_
_entity_poly.entity_id
_entity_poly.type
_entity_poly.pdbx_seq_one_letter_code
_entity_poly.pdbx_strand_id
1 'polypeptide(L)'
;MTINYDVVRIGKPRKDSNAERILHQNVKFLKFDIECFLKDLKINNSHIIPITIMIPARGYNVLLDVRDINNKEVRTSLSKQFKSRLFDRNRSILIDNIHNQIV
;
A
#
# COMPACT_ATOMS: atom_id res chain seq x y z
N MET A 1 -10.21 14.64 -3.31
CA MET A 1 -9.19 13.65 -3.71
C MET A 1 -9.68 12.29 -3.24
N THR A 2 -9.66 11.29 -4.12
CA THR A 2 -10.10 9.93 -3.77
C THR A 2 -8.90 9.01 -3.88
N ILE A 3 -8.61 8.25 -2.83
CA ILE A 3 -7.54 7.24 -2.85
C ILE A 3 -8.19 5.87 -2.95
N ASN A 4 -7.84 5.13 -3.98
CA ASN A 4 -8.29 3.75 -4.15
C ASN A 4 -7.18 2.83 -3.65
N TYR A 5 -7.47 2.14 -2.55
CA TYR A 5 -6.52 1.19 -1.97
C TYR A 5 -6.84 -0.23 -2.39
N ASP A 6 -5.89 -0.86 -3.08
CA ASP A 6 -5.88 -2.30 -3.28
C ASP A 6 -4.95 -2.94 -2.24
N VAL A 7 -5.45 -3.91 -1.46
CA VAL A 7 -4.63 -4.62 -0.48
C VAL A 7 -4.35 -6.03 -0.99
N VAL A 8 -3.10 -6.31 -1.31
CA VAL A 8 -2.66 -7.60 -1.85
C VAL A 8 -1.87 -8.35 -0.79
N ARG A 9 -2.27 -9.58 -0.48
CA ARG A 9 -1.51 -10.47 0.41
C ARG A 9 -0.65 -11.44 -0.40
N ILE A 10 0.62 -11.53 -0.04
CA ILE A 10 1.49 -12.61 -0.49
C ILE A 10 1.37 -13.79 0.47
N GLY A 11 0.92 -14.93 -0.05
CA GLY A 11 0.77 -16.15 0.73
C GLY A 11 -0.52 -16.18 1.57
N LYS A 12 -0.55 -17.04 2.59
CA LYS A 12 -1.76 -17.35 3.37
C LYS A 12 -1.94 -16.45 4.59
N PRO A 13 -3.17 -16.31 5.12
CA PRO A 13 -3.44 -15.71 6.43
C PRO A 13 -2.59 -16.31 7.55
N ARG A 14 -2.25 -15.49 8.57
CA ARG A 14 -1.52 -16.00 9.73
C ARG A 14 -2.44 -16.91 10.54
N LYS A 15 -1.90 -18.06 10.98
CA LYS A 15 -2.61 -18.94 11.92
C LYS A 15 -2.76 -18.27 13.29
N ASP A 16 -1.76 -17.49 13.69
CA ASP A 16 -1.79 -16.70 14.92
C ASP A 16 -2.65 -15.44 14.71
N SER A 17 -3.70 -15.30 15.52
CA SER A 17 -4.67 -14.20 15.43
C SER A 17 -4.08 -12.85 15.85
N ASN A 18 -3.12 -12.82 16.77
CA ASN A 18 -2.43 -11.58 17.15
C ASN A 18 -1.53 -11.11 16.02
N ALA A 19 -0.79 -12.02 15.38
CA ALA A 19 0.03 -11.72 14.22
C ALA A 19 -0.81 -11.14 13.08
N GLU A 20 -2.00 -11.71 12.83
CA GLU A 20 -2.93 -11.21 11.82
C GLU A 20 -3.48 -9.82 12.19
N ARG A 21 -3.83 -9.61 13.47
CA ARG A 21 -4.30 -8.31 13.97
C ARG A 21 -3.25 -7.22 13.80
N ILE A 22 -1.98 -7.51 14.07
CA ILE A 22 -0.86 -6.58 13.88
C ILE A 22 -0.75 -6.18 12.40
N LEU A 23 -0.89 -7.13 11.46
CA LEU A 23 -0.87 -6.82 10.03
C LEU A 23 -2.01 -5.89 9.63
N HIS A 24 -3.23 -6.14 10.10
CA HIS A 24 -4.37 -5.26 9.84
C HIS A 24 -4.18 -3.85 10.42
N GLN A 25 -3.59 -3.73 11.61
CA GLN A 25 -3.24 -2.43 12.19
C GLN A 25 -2.20 -1.70 11.33
N ASN A 26 -1.16 -2.40 10.88
CA ASN A 26 -0.12 -1.81 10.05
C ASN A 26 -0.65 -1.35 8.68
N VAL A 27 -1.60 -2.07 8.08
CA VAL A 27 -2.31 -1.59 6.87
C VAL A 27 -3.06 -0.29 7.16
N LYS A 28 -3.80 -0.22 8.27
CA LYS A 28 -4.55 0.99 8.65
C LYS A 28 -3.63 2.18 8.90
N PHE A 29 -2.53 1.97 9.63
CA PHE A 29 -1.55 3.03 9.86
C PHE A 29 -0.91 3.51 8.56
N LEU A 30 -0.54 2.61 7.64
CA LEU A 30 0.00 3.03 6.35
C LEU A 30 -1.01 3.84 5.52
N LYS A 31 -2.29 3.42 5.49
CA LYS A 31 -3.36 4.20 4.81
C LYS A 31 -3.49 5.60 5.42
N PHE A 32 -3.50 5.69 6.75
CA PHE A 32 -3.57 6.97 7.45
C PHE A 32 -2.36 7.86 7.16
N ASP A 33 -1.13 7.32 7.24
CA ASP A 33 0.10 8.05 6.95
C ASP A 33 0.09 8.64 5.53
N ILE A 34 -0.38 7.85 4.54
CA ILE A 34 -0.50 8.27 3.14
C ILE A 34 -1.57 9.37 2.99
N GLU A 35 -2.73 9.20 3.62
CA GLU A 35 -3.80 10.20 3.58
C GLU A 35 -3.36 11.55 4.16
N CYS A 36 -2.68 11.55 5.31
CA CYS A 36 -2.11 12.74 5.91
C CYS A 36 -1.11 13.41 4.96
N PHE A 37 -0.15 12.63 4.45
CA PHE A 37 0.88 13.15 3.55
C PHE A 37 0.30 13.77 2.27
N LEU A 38 -0.69 13.14 1.65
CA LEU A 38 -1.30 13.63 0.42
C LEU A 38 -2.21 14.85 0.65
N LYS A 39 -2.84 14.98 1.82
CA LYS A 39 -3.59 16.19 2.20
C LYS A 39 -2.67 17.40 2.27
N ASP A 40 -1.47 17.24 2.81
CA ASP A 40 -0.49 18.32 2.95
C ASP A 40 0.06 18.80 1.59
N LEU A 41 0.10 17.92 0.59
CA LEU A 41 0.55 18.23 -0.77
C LEU A 41 -0.43 19.10 -1.58
N LYS A 42 -1.62 19.44 -1.04
CA LYS A 42 -2.66 20.26 -1.72
C LYS A 42 -2.98 19.79 -3.16
N ILE A 43 -2.97 18.47 -3.38
CA ILE A 43 -3.24 17.88 -4.70
C ILE A 43 -4.69 18.18 -5.11
N ASN A 44 -4.90 18.59 -6.37
CA ASN A 44 -6.22 18.89 -6.90
C ASN A 44 -7.24 17.77 -6.64
N ASN A 45 -8.39 18.14 -6.10
CA ASN A 45 -9.37 17.22 -5.53
C ASN A 45 -10.07 16.26 -6.51
N SER A 46 -9.89 16.43 -7.82
CA SER A 46 -10.50 15.60 -8.88
C SER A 46 -9.76 14.32 -9.21
N HIS A 47 -8.57 14.08 -8.65
CA HIS A 47 -7.75 12.92 -9.00
C HIS A 47 -8.11 11.70 -8.15
N ILE A 48 -8.25 10.55 -8.82
CA ILE A 48 -8.22 9.22 -8.20
C ILE A 48 -6.76 8.77 -8.16
N ILE A 49 -6.27 8.41 -6.97
CA ILE A 49 -4.89 7.94 -6.77
C ILE A 49 -4.97 6.45 -6.45
N PRO A 50 -4.63 5.56 -7.40
CA PRO A 50 -4.57 4.12 -7.14
C PRO A 50 -3.32 3.79 -6.34
N ILE A 51 -3.49 3.08 -5.23
CA ILE A 51 -2.40 2.69 -4.34
C ILE A 51 -2.55 1.22 -3.98
N THR A 52 -1.51 0.43 -4.23
CA THR A 52 -1.47 -0.96 -3.77
C THR A 52 -0.67 -1.07 -2.47
N ILE A 53 -1.27 -1.65 -1.44
CA ILE A 53 -0.60 -2.03 -0.20
C ILE A 53 -0.36 -3.54 -0.22
N MET A 54 0.88 -3.94 0.02
CA MET A 54 1.29 -5.33 0.04
C MET A 54 1.50 -5.83 1.47
N ILE A 55 0.82 -6.93 1.81
CA ILE A 55 1.03 -7.68 3.05
C ILE A 55 1.99 -8.84 2.77
N PRO A 56 3.17 -8.89 3.41
CA PRO A 56 4.19 -9.87 3.08
C PRO A 56 3.89 -11.26 3.66
N ALA A 57 4.41 -12.29 2.99
CA ALA A 57 4.35 -13.67 3.47
C ALA A 57 5.12 -13.91 4.77
N ARG A 58 6.03 -13.01 5.19
CA ARG A 58 6.78 -13.09 6.46
C ARG A 58 6.96 -11.69 7.06
N GLY A 59 7.02 -11.61 8.39
CA GLY A 59 7.13 -10.36 9.13
C GLY A 59 5.82 -9.56 9.18
N TYR A 60 5.93 -8.32 9.65
CA TYR A 60 4.80 -7.42 9.92
C TYR A 60 4.83 -6.13 9.11
N ASN A 61 5.90 -5.87 8.35
CA ASN A 61 6.09 -4.63 7.62
C ASN A 61 5.32 -4.66 6.30
N VAL A 62 4.18 -3.97 6.26
CA VAL A 62 3.42 -3.77 5.02
C VAL A 62 4.15 -2.80 4.11
N LEU A 63 4.04 -3.03 2.80
CA LEU A 63 4.73 -2.27 1.77
C LEU A 63 3.74 -1.55 0.87
N LEU A 64 4.25 -0.58 0.13
CA LEU A 64 3.52 0.30 -0.75
C LEU A 64 4.03 0.13 -2.19
N ASP A 65 3.13 -0.09 -3.14
CA ASP A 65 3.44 0.02 -4.57
C ASP A 65 2.72 1.25 -5.16
N VAL A 66 3.51 2.10 -5.80
CA VAL A 66 3.10 3.38 -6.39
C VAL A 66 3.23 3.41 -7.91
N ARG A 67 3.59 2.27 -8.53
CA ARG A 67 3.88 2.19 -9.97
C ARG A 67 2.65 2.56 -10.83
N ASP A 68 1.45 2.33 -10.31
CA ASP A 68 0.18 2.62 -11.00
C ASP A 68 -0.31 4.06 -10.83
N ILE A 69 0.39 4.87 -10.04
CA ILE A 69 0.05 6.28 -9.88
C ILE A 69 0.44 7.04 -11.15
N ASN A 70 -0.56 7.48 -11.91
CA ASN A 70 -0.38 8.23 -13.14
C ASN A 70 0.23 9.62 -12.91
N ASN A 71 -0.12 10.28 -11.79
CA ASN A 71 0.44 11.59 -11.46
C ASN A 71 1.89 11.45 -11.00
N LYS A 72 2.83 11.91 -11.84
CA LYS A 72 4.29 11.82 -11.59
C LYS A 72 4.72 12.52 -10.31
N GLU A 73 4.14 13.68 -10.00
CA GLU A 73 4.45 14.44 -8.79
C GLU A 73 4.06 13.63 -7.55
N VAL A 74 2.82 13.15 -7.50
CA VAL A 74 2.31 12.29 -6.42
C VAL A 74 3.17 11.04 -6.26
N ARG A 75 3.44 10.35 -7.36
CA ARG A 75 4.28 9.13 -7.36
C ARG A 75 5.67 9.40 -6.82
N THR A 76 6.31 10.49 -7.23
CA THR A 76 7.67 10.85 -6.80
C THR A 76 7.68 11.23 -5.32
N SER A 77 6.71 12.04 -4.87
CA SER A 77 6.57 12.46 -3.49
C SER A 77 6.33 11.29 -2.55
N LEU A 78 5.41 10.37 -2.90
CA LEU A 78 5.19 9.14 -2.13
C LEU A 78 6.43 8.24 -2.13
N SER A 79 7.10 8.08 -3.28
CA SER A 79 8.33 7.27 -3.36
C SER A 79 9.44 7.79 -2.46
N LYS A 80 9.58 9.12 -2.37
CA LYS A 80 10.59 9.77 -1.54
C LYS A 80 10.26 9.63 -0.06
N GLN A 81 9.00 9.91 0.32
CA GLN A 81 8.55 9.87 1.71
C GLN A 81 8.56 8.45 2.29
N PHE A 82 8.09 7.47 1.52
CA PHE A 82 7.90 6.09 1.96
C PHE A 82 8.98 5.14 1.43
N LYS A 83 10.19 5.65 1.13
CA LYS A 83 11.26 4.89 0.47
C LYS A 83 11.54 3.52 1.11
N SER A 84 11.57 3.44 2.44
CA SER A 84 11.83 2.19 3.17
C SER A 84 10.67 1.20 3.18
N ARG A 85 9.47 1.64 2.78
CA ARG A 85 8.26 0.84 2.67
C ARG A 85 7.86 0.60 1.21
N LEU A 86 8.67 0.99 0.24
CA LEU A 86 8.37 0.72 -1.16
C LEU A 86 8.52 -0.78 -1.47
N PHE A 87 7.57 -1.29 -2.23
CA PHE A 87 7.70 -2.60 -2.83
C PHE A 87 8.61 -2.50 -4.06
N ASP A 88 9.86 -2.93 -3.89
CA ASP A 88 10.93 -2.88 -4.88
C ASP A 88 11.13 -4.19 -5.66
N ARG A 89 10.35 -5.23 -5.33
CA ARG A 89 10.47 -6.55 -5.97
C ARG A 89 9.70 -6.64 -7.29
N ASN A 90 9.90 -7.78 -7.95
CA ASN A 90 9.23 -8.09 -9.21
C ASN A 90 7.71 -7.96 -9.06
N ARG A 91 7.12 -7.18 -9.98
CA ARG A 91 5.69 -6.89 -10.01
C ARG A 91 4.84 -8.13 -10.28
N SER A 92 5.39 -9.15 -10.95
CA SER A 92 4.69 -10.42 -11.19
C SER A 92 4.15 -11.03 -9.90
N ILE A 93 4.88 -10.87 -8.78
CA ILE A 93 4.48 -11.37 -7.46
C ILE A 93 3.13 -10.78 -7.01
N LEU A 94 2.84 -9.51 -7.33
CA LEU A 94 1.55 -8.88 -7.00
C LEU A 94 0.43 -9.41 -7.88
N ILE A 95 0.71 -9.60 -9.17
CA ILE A 95 -0.25 -10.12 -10.16
C ILE A 95 -0.66 -11.55 -9.79
N ASP A 96 0.31 -12.39 -9.45
CA ASP A 96 0.10 -13.78 -9.05
C ASP A 96 -0.73 -13.91 -7.76
N ASN A 97 -0.82 -12.83 -6.97
CA ASN A 97 -1.52 -12.80 -5.68
C ASN A 97 -2.74 -11.85 -5.69
N ILE A 98 -3.16 -11.34 -6.85
CA ILE A 98 -4.25 -10.37 -6.95
C ILE A 98 -5.60 -10.96 -6.48
N HIS A 99 -5.74 -12.28 -6.52
CA HIS A 99 -6.92 -13.00 -6.03
C HIS A 99 -6.95 -13.15 -4.49
N ASN A 100 -5.84 -12.85 -3.80
CA ASN A 100 -5.76 -12.82 -2.34
C ASN A 100 -6.06 -11.42 -1.79
N GLN A 101 -6.85 -10.63 -2.53
CA GLN A 101 -7.31 -9.31 -2.09
C GLN A 101 -8.09 -9.45 -0.78
N ILE A 102 -7.77 -8.59 0.17
CA ILE A 102 -8.49 -8.48 1.42
C ILE A 102 -9.41 -7.28 1.29
N VAL A 103 -10.73 -7.54 1.33
CA VAL A 103 -11.79 -6.53 1.37
C VAL A 103 -11.78 -5.83 2.73
#